data_AF-A0A941ZZV8-F1
#
_entry.id   AF-A0A941ZZV8-F1
#
_cell.length_a   1.000
_cell.length_b   1.000
_cell.length_c   1.000
_cell.angle_alpha   90.00
_cell.angle_beta   90.00
_cell.angle_gamma   90.00
#
_symmetry.space_group_name_H-M   'P 1'
#
loop_
_entity.id
_entity.type
_entity.pdbx_description
1 polymer ?
#
loop_
_entity_poly.entity_id
_entity_poly.type
_entity_poly.pdbx_seq_one_letter_code
_entity_poly.pdbx_strand_id
1 'polypeptide(L)'
;MESVLKIIQQLALKHNKISPDIVKTKNIKLGLRNEDGTGVFVGITSKGQVIGWKKEVQADGTEKKIDLDGELYYSGYNVKDLVRYHQKENRFGFEETIYLLLTSELPAKNHLETFTRELSKRRHLPEEAKKIILNRPPHDDQMGSLHTIVSAMHLFDKNPNSTDI
;
A
#
# COMPACT_ATOMS: atom_id res chain seq x y z
N MET A 1 13.53 -13.41 12.07
CA MET A 1 13.89 -12.39 11.07
C MET A 1 13.61 -12.87 9.65
N GLU A 2 14.28 -13.91 9.16
CA GLU A 2 14.07 -14.42 7.79
C GLU A 2 12.67 -15.00 7.54
N SER A 3 12.05 -15.64 8.53
CA SER A 3 10.77 -16.32 8.34
C SER A 3 9.63 -15.37 7.91
N VAL A 4 9.42 -14.25 8.59
CA VAL A 4 8.33 -13.32 8.27
C VAL A 4 8.58 -12.60 6.94
N LEU A 5 9.80 -12.13 6.70
CA LEU A 5 10.16 -11.48 5.44
C LEU A 5 10.05 -12.44 4.25
N LYS A 6 10.46 -13.71 4.41
CA LYS A 6 10.26 -14.75 3.39
C LYS A 6 8.78 -15.01 3.12
N ILE A 7 7.94 -15.09 4.16
CA ILE A 7 6.48 -15.24 4.00
C ILE A 7 5.91 -14.06 3.22
N ILE A 8 6.23 -12.82 3.61
CA ILE A 8 5.76 -11.62 2.93
C ILE A 8 6.24 -11.61 1.48
N GLN A 9 7.51 -11.94 1.23
CA GLN A 9 8.08 -12.01 -0.11
C GLN A 9 7.37 -13.07 -0.97
N GLN A 10 7.13 -14.26 -0.42
CA GLN A 10 6.42 -15.33 -1.13
C GLN A 10 4.98 -14.93 -1.48
N LEU A 11 4.25 -14.36 -0.53
CA LEU A 11 2.88 -13.88 -0.75
C LEU A 11 2.86 -12.73 -1.76
N ALA A 12 3.76 -11.76 -1.63
CA ALA A 12 3.89 -10.65 -2.56
C ALA A 12 4.20 -11.16 -3.98
N LEU A 13 5.13 -12.10 -4.14
CA LEU A 13 5.45 -12.70 -5.44
C LEU A 13 4.27 -13.50 -6.01
N LYS A 14 3.52 -14.22 -5.16
CA LYS A 14 2.34 -14.98 -5.57
C LYS A 14 1.24 -14.05 -6.10
N HIS A 15 0.95 -12.96 -5.40
CA HIS A 15 -0.18 -12.06 -5.70
C HIS A 15 0.16 -10.94 -6.69
N ASN A 16 1.43 -10.54 -6.78
CA ASN A 16 1.86 -9.50 -7.73
C ASN A 16 2.34 -10.10 -9.07
N LYS A 17 2.54 -11.43 -9.17
CA LYS A 17 2.82 -12.06 -10.46
C LYS A 17 1.58 -12.06 -11.33
N ILE A 18 1.66 -11.36 -12.45
CA ILE A 18 0.64 -11.35 -13.49
C ILE A 18 1.03 -12.42 -14.52
N SER A 19 0.16 -13.42 -14.74
CA SER A 19 0.38 -14.38 -15.81
C SER A 19 0.27 -13.70 -17.18
N PRO A 20 1.21 -13.92 -18.11
CA PRO A 20 1.12 -13.43 -19.49
C PRO A 20 -0.19 -13.82 -20.19
N ASP A 21 -0.76 -14.97 -19.84
CA ASP A 21 -2.02 -15.45 -20.42
C ASP A 21 -3.21 -14.59 -20.01
N ILE A 22 -3.23 -14.08 -18.78
CA ILE A 22 -4.28 -13.17 -18.29
C ILE A 22 -4.21 -11.85 -19.05
N VAL A 23 -2.98 -11.36 -19.27
CA VAL A 23 -2.73 -10.14 -20.05
C VAL A 23 -3.28 -10.31 -21.47
N LYS A 24 -2.95 -11.43 -22.12
CA LYS A 24 -3.38 -11.74 -23.48
C LYS A 24 -4.90 -11.94 -23.59
N THR A 25 -5.49 -12.73 -22.69
CA THR A 25 -6.92 -13.07 -22.72
C THR A 25 -7.80 -11.86 -22.45
N LYS A 26 -7.40 -11.00 -21.49
CA LYS A 26 -8.16 -9.79 -21.15
C LYS A 26 -7.79 -8.57 -22.00
N ASN A 27 -6.97 -8.76 -23.03
CA ASN A 27 -6.40 -7.70 -23.87
C ASN A 27 -5.86 -6.52 -23.04
N ILE A 28 -5.21 -6.85 -21.90
CA ILE A 28 -4.66 -5.85 -21.00
C ILE A 28 -3.43 -5.30 -21.69
N LYS A 29 -3.52 -4.05 -22.13
CA LYS A 29 -2.37 -3.34 -22.68
C LYS A 29 -1.41 -3.07 -21.54
N LEU A 30 -0.29 -3.79 -21.49
CA LEU A 30 0.82 -3.50 -20.58
C LEU A 30 1.38 -2.12 -20.95
N GLY A 31 0.80 -1.07 -20.37
CA GLY A 31 1.15 0.32 -20.62
C GLY A 31 0.35 1.07 -21.70
N LEU A 32 -0.98 0.83 -21.88
CA LEU A 32 -1.88 1.31 -23.01
C LEU A 32 -1.23 1.53 -24.37
N ARG A 33 -0.04 1.02 -24.63
CA ARG A 33 0.55 1.11 -25.94
C ARG A 33 -0.15 0.09 -26.83
N ASN A 34 -0.67 0.62 -27.92
CA ASN A 34 -1.02 -0.17 -29.07
C ASN A 34 0.27 -0.80 -29.64
N GLU A 35 0.11 -1.86 -30.42
CA GLU A 35 1.23 -2.51 -31.11
C GLU A 35 1.99 -1.56 -32.07
N ASP A 36 1.32 -0.49 -32.51
CA ASP A 36 1.88 0.59 -33.34
C ASP A 36 2.74 1.62 -32.56
N GLY A 37 2.86 1.47 -31.23
CA GLY A 37 3.65 2.37 -30.38
C GLY A 37 2.92 3.62 -29.87
N THR A 38 1.65 3.84 -30.21
CA THR A 38 0.82 4.94 -29.68
C THR A 38 0.11 4.56 -28.38
N GLY A 39 -0.11 5.49 -27.45
CA GLY A 39 -0.89 5.25 -26.21
C GLY A 39 -0.28 5.80 -24.92
N VAL A 40 -0.95 5.56 -23.78
CA VAL A 40 -0.63 6.07 -22.42
C VAL A 40 -0.38 4.89 -21.47
N PHE A 41 0.39 5.00 -20.38
CA PHE A 41 0.61 3.82 -19.52
C PHE A 41 -0.67 3.39 -18.74
N VAL A 42 -1.26 2.22 -19.00
CA VAL A 42 -2.20 1.53 -18.06
C VAL A 42 -1.55 0.30 -17.50
N GLY A 43 -1.52 0.27 -16.17
CA GLY A 43 -1.10 -0.87 -15.38
C GLY A 43 -2.29 -1.62 -14.79
N ILE A 44 -2.00 -2.79 -14.25
CA ILE A 44 -2.93 -3.51 -13.40
C ILE A 44 -2.73 -2.97 -11.98
N THR A 45 -3.75 -2.29 -11.44
CA THR A 45 -3.70 -1.84 -10.04
C THR A 45 -4.42 -2.86 -9.16
N SER A 46 -3.65 -3.66 -8.44
CA SER A 46 -4.17 -4.68 -7.51
C SER A 46 -4.28 -4.19 -6.07
N LYS A 47 -3.47 -3.20 -5.67
CA LYS A 47 -3.32 -2.80 -4.26
C LYS A 47 -4.31 -1.75 -3.79
N GLY A 48 -4.61 -0.75 -4.62
CA GLY A 48 -5.50 0.35 -4.27
C GLY A 48 -6.45 0.66 -5.43
N GLN A 49 -7.76 0.60 -5.20
CA GLN A 49 -8.76 0.89 -6.23
C GLN A 49 -9.76 1.90 -5.69
N VAL A 50 -10.09 2.90 -6.51
CA VAL A 50 -11.11 3.90 -6.18
C VAL A 50 -12.26 3.75 -7.17
N ILE A 51 -13.46 3.51 -6.66
CA ILE A 51 -14.69 3.39 -7.44
C ILE A 51 -15.54 4.63 -7.18
N GLY A 52 -15.58 5.54 -8.15
CA GLY A 52 -16.38 6.78 -8.07
C GLY A 52 -17.68 6.73 -8.87
N TRP A 53 -17.97 5.61 -9.55
CA TRP A 53 -19.15 5.47 -10.40
C TRP A 53 -19.49 4.00 -10.64
N LYS A 54 -20.74 3.71 -10.97
CA LYS A 54 -21.20 2.39 -11.43
C LYS A 54 -21.99 2.51 -12.72
N LYS A 55 -22.08 1.42 -13.48
CA LYS A 55 -23.04 1.28 -14.58
C LYS A 55 -24.30 0.65 -14.04
N GLU A 56 -25.45 1.24 -14.36
CA GLU A 56 -26.75 0.65 -14.08
C GLU A 56 -27.49 0.42 -15.39
N VAL A 57 -28.06 -0.77 -15.56
CA VAL A 57 -28.87 -1.10 -16.73
C VAL A 57 -30.29 -0.62 -16.45
N GLN A 58 -30.75 0.30 -17.27
CA GLN A 58 -32.11 0.82 -17.19
C GLN A 58 -33.12 -0.21 -17.74
N ALA A 59 -34.41 0.00 -17.46
CA ALA A 59 -35.48 -0.89 -17.92
C ALA A 59 -35.59 -0.98 -19.46
N ASP A 60 -35.06 0.00 -20.18
CA ASP A 60 -34.98 0.06 -21.65
C ASP A 60 -33.75 -0.66 -22.23
N GLY A 61 -32.92 -1.27 -21.37
CA GLY A 61 -31.68 -1.95 -21.75
C GLY A 61 -30.48 -1.03 -21.96
N THR A 62 -30.63 0.29 -21.76
CA THR A 62 -29.52 1.24 -21.90
C THR A 62 -28.65 1.29 -20.64
N GLU A 63 -27.32 1.39 -20.82
CA GLU A 63 -26.39 1.58 -19.71
C GLU A 63 -26.28 3.06 -19.35
N LYS A 64 -26.56 3.41 -18.09
CA LYS A 64 -26.32 4.74 -17.56
C LYS A 64 -25.21 4.73 -16.52
N LYS A 65 -24.30 5.70 -16.62
CA LYS A 65 -23.28 5.95 -15.59
C LYS A 65 -23.90 6.72 -14.43
N ILE A 66 -23.73 6.22 -13.22
CA ILE A 66 -24.19 6.85 -11.98
C ILE A 66 -22.97 7.12 -11.11
N ASP A 67 -22.81 8.37 -10.69
CA ASP A 67 -21.74 8.76 -9.78
C ASP A 67 -22.01 8.26 -8.37
N LEU A 68 -20.94 7.89 -7.68
CA LEU A 68 -20.95 7.41 -6.30
C LEU A 68 -20.09 8.34 -5.45
N ASP A 69 -20.33 8.36 -4.13
CA ASP A 69 -19.53 9.14 -3.16
C ASP A 69 -18.05 8.73 -3.09
N GLY A 70 -17.63 7.74 -3.87
CA GLY A 70 -16.28 7.21 -3.88
C GLY A 70 -16.11 6.10 -2.84
N GLU A 71 -15.62 4.96 -3.30
CA GLU A 71 -15.23 3.84 -2.46
C GLU A 71 -13.78 3.50 -2.70
N LEU A 72 -13.01 3.42 -1.62
CA LEU A 72 -11.61 3.01 -1.64
C LEU A 72 -11.51 1.54 -1.23
N TYR A 73 -10.77 0.78 -2.02
CA TYR A 73 -10.51 -0.63 -1.80
C TYR A 73 -9.01 -0.88 -1.68
N TYR A 74 -8.61 -1.62 -0.65
CA TYR A 74 -7.26 -2.14 -0.47
C TYR A 74 -7.22 -3.62 -0.75
N SER A 75 -6.49 -4.04 -1.78
CA SER A 75 -6.39 -5.45 -2.20
C SER A 75 -7.76 -6.13 -2.35
N GLY A 76 -8.79 -5.39 -2.79
CA GLY A 76 -10.17 -5.85 -2.94
C GLY A 76 -11.07 -5.69 -1.70
N TYR A 77 -10.54 -5.24 -0.56
CA TYR A 77 -11.32 -4.99 0.66
C TYR A 77 -11.74 -3.53 0.76
N ASN A 78 -13.03 -3.26 0.99
CA ASN A 78 -13.53 -1.90 1.19
C ASN A 78 -12.93 -1.32 2.49
N VAL A 79 -12.28 -0.15 2.38
CA VAL A 79 -11.60 0.49 3.51
C VAL A 79 -12.57 0.88 4.62
N LYS A 80 -13.82 1.25 4.29
CA LYS A 80 -14.84 1.56 5.30
C LYS A 80 -15.17 0.33 6.15
N ASP A 81 -15.20 -0.85 5.54
CA ASP A 81 -15.43 -2.10 6.26
C ASP A 81 -14.24 -2.44 7.17
N LEU A 82 -13.01 -2.33 6.66
CA LEU A 82 -11.79 -2.54 7.46
C LEU A 82 -11.83 -1.68 8.73
N VAL A 83 -12.03 -0.37 8.58
CA VAL A 83 -12.10 0.57 9.71
C VAL A 83 -13.23 0.22 10.67
N ARG A 84 -14.42 -0.14 10.17
CA ARG A 84 -15.56 -0.55 11.01
C ARG A 84 -15.22 -1.78 11.86
N TYR A 85 -14.54 -2.77 11.29
CA TYR A 85 -14.11 -3.95 12.05
C TYR A 85 -13.06 -3.61 13.10
N HIS A 86 -12.05 -2.79 12.76
CA HIS A 86 -11.04 -2.31 13.72
C HIS A 86 -11.68 -1.59 14.92
N GLN A 87 -12.66 -0.71 14.66
CA GLN A 87 -13.38 0.02 15.70
C GLN A 87 -14.24 -0.91 16.57
N LYS A 88 -14.96 -1.85 15.94
CA LYS A 88 -15.78 -2.83 16.67
C LYS A 88 -14.95 -3.71 17.61
N GLU A 89 -13.74 -4.06 17.20
CA GLU A 89 -12.79 -4.86 18.00
C GLU A 89 -11.92 -4.02 18.94
N ASN A 90 -12.15 -2.69 19.01
CA ASN A 90 -11.39 -1.73 19.82
C ASN A 90 -9.86 -1.87 19.67
N ARG A 91 -9.39 -1.96 18.42
CA ARG A 91 -7.97 -2.12 18.11
C ARG A 91 -7.53 -1.20 16.99
N PHE A 92 -6.22 -0.92 16.96
CA PHE A 92 -5.59 -0.24 15.83
C PHE A 92 -5.40 -1.20 14.65
N GLY A 93 -5.60 -0.69 13.44
CA GLY A 93 -5.53 -1.47 12.19
C GLY A 93 -4.25 -1.27 11.38
N PHE A 94 -3.26 -0.51 11.88
CA PHE A 94 -2.10 -0.08 11.09
C PHE A 94 -1.26 -1.27 10.60
N GLU A 95 -0.81 -2.14 11.50
CA GLU A 95 0.03 -3.29 11.14
C GLU A 95 -0.71 -4.30 10.26
N GLU A 96 -2.01 -4.51 10.49
CA GLU A 96 -2.84 -5.37 9.65
C GLU A 96 -3.02 -4.80 8.24
N THR A 97 -3.27 -3.49 8.14
CA THR A 97 -3.41 -2.80 6.84
C THR A 97 -2.10 -2.84 6.06
N ILE A 98 -0.94 -2.64 6.72
CA ILE A 98 0.36 -2.80 6.07
C ILE A 98 0.54 -4.23 5.57
N TYR A 99 0.24 -5.23 6.41
CA TYR A 99 0.35 -6.62 6.03
C TYR A 99 -0.51 -6.92 4.79
N LEU A 100 -1.76 -6.46 4.78
CA LEU A 100 -2.68 -6.59 3.65
C LEU A 100 -2.13 -5.91 2.39
N LEU A 101 -1.58 -4.71 2.49
CA LEU A 101 -1.04 -3.99 1.34
C LEU A 101 0.23 -4.65 0.80
N LEU A 102 1.09 -5.20 1.64
CA LEU A 102 2.28 -5.91 1.21
C LEU A 102 1.94 -7.26 0.57
N THR A 103 1.05 -8.04 1.21
CA THR A 103 0.82 -9.45 0.85
C THR A 103 -0.43 -9.70 0.02
N SER A 104 -1.35 -8.74 -0.07
CA SER A 104 -2.72 -8.92 -0.60
C SER A 104 -3.59 -9.93 0.15
N GLU A 105 -3.17 -10.38 1.35
CA GLU A 105 -3.94 -11.30 2.19
C GLU A 105 -4.11 -10.72 3.60
N LEU A 106 -5.22 -11.04 4.27
CA LEU A 106 -5.40 -10.71 5.67
C LEU A 106 -4.56 -11.67 6.54
N PRO A 107 -3.83 -11.16 7.55
CA PRO A 107 -2.97 -12.00 8.38
C PRO A 107 -3.79 -12.85 9.34
N ALA A 108 -3.36 -14.11 9.55
CA ALA A 108 -3.77 -14.87 10.72
C ALA A 108 -3.22 -14.21 12.00
N LYS A 109 -3.92 -14.36 13.13
CA LYS A 109 -3.55 -13.72 14.41
C LYS A 109 -2.07 -13.93 14.79
N ASN A 110 -1.58 -15.17 14.71
CA ASN A 110 -0.20 -15.52 15.05
C ASN A 110 0.83 -14.84 14.12
N HIS A 111 0.48 -14.68 12.84
CA HIS A 111 1.32 -13.98 11.86
C HIS A 111 1.34 -12.48 12.12
N LEU A 112 0.18 -11.89 12.43
CA LEU A 112 0.08 -10.48 12.78
C LEU A 112 0.91 -10.15 14.02
N GLU A 113 0.79 -10.93 15.09
CA GLU A 113 1.58 -10.73 16.32
C GLU A 113 3.09 -10.79 16.06
N THR A 114 3.51 -11.76 15.24
CA THR A 114 4.91 -11.90 14.85
C THR A 114 5.37 -10.72 13.99
N PHE A 115 4.56 -10.29 13.02
CA PHE A 115 4.84 -9.15 12.16
C PHE A 115 4.94 -7.84 12.97
N THR A 116 3.98 -7.57 13.84
CA THR A 116 3.98 -6.40 14.73
C THR A 116 5.21 -6.38 15.62
N ARG A 117 5.60 -7.52 16.20
CA ARG A 117 6.82 -7.62 17.02
C ARG A 117 8.08 -7.31 16.21
N GLU A 118 8.18 -7.80 14.98
CA GLU A 118 9.34 -7.51 14.11
C GLU A 118 9.37 -6.04 13.67
N LEU A 119 8.22 -5.43 13.37
CA LEU A 119 8.13 -3.98 13.11
C LEU A 119 8.56 -3.17 14.33
N SER A 120 8.11 -3.52 15.53
CA SER A 120 8.47 -2.85 16.79
C SER A 120 9.97 -2.79 17.03
N LYS A 121 10.70 -3.87 16.73
CA LYS A 121 12.17 -3.91 16.87
C LYS A 121 12.88 -2.90 15.97
N ARG A 122 12.25 -2.49 14.87
CA ARG A 122 12.82 -1.56 13.86
C ARG A 122 12.37 -0.11 14.06
N ARG A 123 11.55 0.17 15.07
CA ARG A 123 11.12 1.56 15.39
C ARG A 123 12.19 2.34 16.16
N HIS A 124 13.32 1.71 16.51
CA HIS A 124 14.37 2.39 17.23
C HIS A 124 14.94 3.53 16.39
N LEU A 125 14.99 4.71 17.00
CA LEU A 125 15.56 5.90 16.42
C LEU A 125 16.92 6.17 17.07
N PRO A 126 18.00 6.41 16.29
CA PRO A 126 19.31 6.78 16.82
C PRO A 126 19.24 8.01 17.75
N GLU A 127 20.12 8.11 18.74
CA GLU A 127 20.11 9.23 19.69
C GLU A 127 20.44 10.56 19.00
N GLU A 128 21.30 10.54 17.99
CA GLU A 128 21.63 11.69 17.15
C GLU A 128 20.40 12.20 16.38
N ALA A 129 19.60 11.27 15.84
CA ALA A 129 18.35 11.59 15.18
C ALA A 129 17.34 12.23 16.16
N LYS A 130 17.22 11.71 17.39
CA LYS A 130 16.37 12.31 18.43
C LYS A 130 16.80 13.74 18.77
N LYS A 131 18.11 13.99 18.88
CA LYS A 131 18.64 15.34 19.15
C LYS A 131 18.26 16.32 18.05
N ILE A 132 18.29 15.92 16.78
CA ILE A 132 17.85 16.77 15.66
C ILE A 132 16.36 17.13 15.80
N ILE A 133 15.52 16.16 16.17
CA ILE A 133 14.08 16.38 16.35
C ILE A 133 13.79 17.34 17.52
N LEU A 134 14.52 17.18 18.62
CA LEU A 134 14.32 17.95 19.86
C LEU A 134 14.92 19.36 19.79
N ASN A 135 16.09 19.51 19.15
CA ASN A 135 16.78 20.79 19.01
C ASN A 135 16.32 21.60 17.79
N ARG A 136 15.23 21.19 17.14
CA ARG A 136 14.69 21.94 16.01
C ARG A 136 14.23 23.33 16.45
N PRO A 137 14.40 24.38 15.63
CA PRO A 137 13.82 25.68 15.91
C PRO A 137 12.28 25.57 16.06
N PRO A 138 11.68 26.31 17.00
CA PRO A 138 10.22 26.41 17.08
C PRO A 138 9.71 27.05 15.79
N HIS A 139 8.79 26.36 15.10
CA HIS A 139 8.17 26.84 13.87
C HIS A 139 6.81 26.16 13.69
N ASP A 140 5.88 26.82 13.00
CA ASP A 140 4.50 26.37 12.85
C ASP A 140 4.33 25.27 11.77
N ASP A 141 5.24 25.23 10.79
CA ASP A 141 5.28 24.18 9.76
C ASP A 141 5.83 22.84 10.29
N GLN A 142 4.94 22.06 10.89
CA GLN A 142 5.24 20.69 11.32
C GLN A 142 5.53 19.75 10.14
N MET A 143 4.94 19.99 8.97
CA MET A 143 5.14 19.13 7.79
C MET A 143 6.52 19.31 7.19
N GLY A 144 6.99 20.55 7.05
CA GLY A 144 8.36 20.86 6.63
C GLY A 144 9.39 20.31 7.61
N SER A 145 9.10 20.38 8.92
CA SER A 145 9.95 19.76 9.94
C SER A 145 10.02 18.24 9.79
N LEU A 146 8.86 17.57 9.67
CA LEU A 146 8.81 16.11 9.48
C LEU A 146 9.57 15.69 8.22
N HIS A 147 9.34 16.38 7.10
CA HIS A 147 10.02 16.10 5.83
C HIS A 147 11.54 16.24 5.96
N THR A 148 12.02 17.27 6.65
CA THR A 148 13.45 17.49 6.91
C THR A 148 14.05 16.39 7.77
N ILE A 149 13.37 15.99 8.84
CA ILE A 149 13.83 14.92 9.74
C ILE A 149 13.89 13.58 8.99
N VAL A 150 12.83 13.22 8.27
CA VAL A 150 12.77 11.98 7.47
C VAL A 150 13.88 11.98 6.43
N SER A 151 14.12 13.11 5.75
CA SER A 151 15.22 13.25 4.80
C SER A 151 16.56 13.06 5.49
N ALA A 152 16.78 13.65 6.66
CA ALA A 152 18.04 13.49 7.40
C ALA A 152 18.29 12.04 7.87
N MET A 153 17.27 11.18 7.94
CA MET A 153 17.44 9.80 8.40
C MET A 153 18.39 8.96 7.54
N HIS A 154 18.52 9.28 6.25
CA HIS A 154 19.47 8.57 5.37
C HIS A 154 20.92 8.69 5.86
N LEU A 155 21.28 9.77 6.56
CA LEU A 155 22.63 9.99 7.09
C LEU A 155 23.01 8.99 8.20
N PHE A 156 22.02 8.33 8.80
CA PHE A 156 22.23 7.32 9.84
C PHE A 156 22.20 5.88 9.28
N ASP A 157 21.93 5.71 7.98
CA ASP A 157 22.04 4.42 7.33
C ASP A 157 23.52 4.07 7.11
N LYS A 158 23.88 2.81 7.34
CA LYS A 158 25.23 2.30 7.05
C LYS A 158 25.49 2.24 5.54
N ASN A 159 24.44 2.11 4.72
CA ASN A 159 24.56 2.03 3.27
C ASN A 159 23.46 2.84 2.56
N PRO A 160 23.51 4.18 2.64
CA PRO A 160 22.41 5.06 2.19
C PRO A 160 22.19 5.06 0.66
N ASN A 161 23.22 4.72 -0.11
CA ASN A 161 23.17 4.71 -1.58
C ASN A 161 23.04 3.28 -2.15
N SER A 162 22.75 2.30 -1.29
CA SER A 162 22.51 0.94 -1.74
C SER A 162 21.35 0.88 -2.72
N THR A 163 21.56 0.24 -3.86
CA THR A 163 20.49 -0.16 -4.77
C THR A 163 20.15 -1.64 -4.64
N ASP A 164 20.83 -2.34 -3.72
CA ASP A 164 20.59 -3.76 -3.46
C ASP A 164 19.21 -3.90 -2.80
N ILE A 165 18.35 -4.71 -3.44
CA ILE A 165 16.99 -5.07 -2.96
C ILE A 165 17.05 -6.41 -2.23
#